data_AF-A0A9Q1LWG9-F1
#
_entry.id   AF-A0A9Q1LWG9-F1
#
_cell.length_a   1.000
_cell.length_b   1.000
_cell.length_c   1.000
_cell.angle_alpha   90.00
_cell.angle_beta   90.00
_cell.angle_gamma   90.00
#
_symmetry.space_group_name_H-M   'P 1'
#
loop_
_entity.id
_entity.type
_entity.pdbx_description
1 polymer ?
#
loop_
_entity_poly.entity_id
_entity_poly.type
_entity_poly.pdbx_seq_one_letter_code
_entity_poly.pdbx_strand_id
1 'polypeptide(L)'
;MSCSSSASEDEDEGFDSYRKGGYHAVRVGDSFSGGRYIAQRKLGWGEFSTVWLAYDTRSSGYVALKIQKSAPQFAQAALHEIVVLSAIADGDSSNSKYVVRLIDHFKHTGPNGQHLCMVLEFLGDSLLRLIKHNHYKGLELNKVREICKCVLTCLDYLHRGLGIIHTDLKLENILLLSTINATKDPVRSGTTPILERPEGNPNGGVTMNIIEKKLKQRARRAAARISGRRSSMGGVGGTTKSNRSLDGIDLRCKVVDFGNACWADKQFAQEIQTRQYRSPEVILQSGYSFSADMWSFACIVFELAIGEMMFTPKGGEGFSEDEDHLAMMMELLGKIPRKIAIGGARSKDYFDRHGDLKRIRRLKYGCLDKLLVDKHRFSEIDAHEFTEFLGPLLDFEPEKRPTAEQCLQHPWLNFKNLKQTEVKSESGVEKVNVGMSKLQISVGK
;
A
#
# COMPACT_ATOMS: atom_id res chain seq x y z
N MET A 1 0.78 24.76 -0.20
CA MET A 1 2.10 24.12 -0.26
C MET A 1 1.90 22.82 -1.00
N SER A 2 2.55 22.67 -2.16
CA SER A 2 2.22 21.64 -3.13
C SER A 2 2.94 20.34 -2.75
N CYS A 3 2.20 19.35 -2.27
CA CYS A 3 2.72 18.00 -2.00
C CYS A 3 3.05 17.29 -3.33
N SER A 4 4.27 17.49 -3.83
CA SER A 4 4.83 16.70 -4.93
C SER A 4 5.37 15.39 -4.39
N SER A 5 4.50 14.39 -4.20
CA SER A 5 4.88 13.03 -3.77
C SER A 5 5.36 12.15 -4.94
N SER A 6 6.17 12.71 -5.85
CA SER A 6 6.82 11.95 -6.92
C SER A 6 8.35 12.01 -6.80
N ALA A 7 8.89 11.70 -5.62
CA ALA A 7 10.31 11.38 -5.53
C ALA A 7 10.53 10.05 -6.27
N SER A 8 11.06 10.14 -7.49
CA SER A 8 11.50 8.96 -8.23
C SER A 8 12.60 8.26 -7.42
N GLU A 9 12.67 6.93 -7.44
CA GLU A 9 13.75 6.17 -6.76
C GLU A 9 15.18 6.51 -7.27
N ASP A 10 15.27 7.33 -8.33
CA ASP A 10 16.49 7.86 -8.92
C ASP A 10 16.87 9.26 -8.38
N GLU A 11 16.01 9.90 -7.57
CA GLU A 11 16.33 11.14 -6.86
C GLU A 11 17.01 10.82 -5.52
N ASP A 12 18.18 11.42 -5.32
CA ASP A 12 18.91 11.38 -4.05
C ASP A 12 18.39 12.52 -3.15
N GLU A 13 18.53 12.39 -1.83
CA GLU A 13 17.88 13.28 -0.85
C GLU A 13 18.42 14.72 -0.82
N GLY A 14 19.36 15.01 -1.73
CA GLY A 14 20.20 16.19 -1.74
C GLY A 14 21.24 16.12 -0.63
N PHE A 15 22.50 16.42 -0.97
CA PHE A 15 23.57 16.51 0.03
C PHE A 15 23.25 17.57 1.10
N ASP A 16 22.54 18.63 0.73
CA ASP A 16 22.16 19.76 1.60
C ASP A 16 21.25 19.34 2.77
N SER A 17 20.59 18.18 2.67
CA SER A 17 19.73 17.65 3.73
C SER A 17 20.52 16.97 4.86
N TYR A 18 21.80 16.64 4.66
CA TYR A 18 22.69 16.04 5.67
C TYR A 18 23.42 17.12 6.48
N ARG A 19 22.65 17.88 7.24
CA ARG A 19 23.13 19.01 8.06
C ARG A 19 22.57 18.92 9.48
N LYS A 20 23.00 19.81 10.38
CA LYS A 20 22.39 19.95 11.72
C LYS A 20 20.88 20.11 11.61
N GLY A 21 20.13 19.28 12.33
CA GLY A 21 18.66 19.18 12.24
C GLY A 21 18.12 18.32 11.09
N GLY A 22 18.97 17.92 10.15
CA GLY A 22 18.63 17.12 8.98
C GLY A 22 18.86 15.61 9.18
N TYR A 23 19.19 14.90 8.10
CA TYR A 23 19.41 13.46 8.11
C TYR A 23 20.70 13.07 8.83
N HIS A 24 20.76 11.85 9.34
CA HIS A 24 21.98 11.24 9.85
C HIS A 24 22.74 10.54 8.70
N ALA A 25 24.05 10.77 8.58
CA ALA A 25 24.88 10.11 7.58
C ALA A 25 25.29 8.71 8.06
N VAL A 26 24.68 7.68 7.48
CA VAL A 26 24.95 6.26 7.79
C VAL A 26 25.85 5.64 6.73
N ARG A 27 26.76 4.78 7.16
CA ARG A 27 27.61 3.92 6.32
C ARG A 27 27.35 2.45 6.63
N VAL A 28 27.65 1.59 5.65
CA VAL A 28 27.63 0.14 5.84
C VAL A 28 28.65 -0.23 6.92
N GLY A 29 28.24 -1.10 7.86
CA GLY A 29 29.02 -1.47 9.04
C GLY A 29 28.90 -0.50 10.22
N ASP A 30 28.15 0.59 10.11
CA ASP A 30 27.89 1.45 11.27
C ASP A 30 27.06 0.74 12.32
N SER A 31 27.45 0.94 13.58
CA SER A 31 26.84 0.31 14.74
C SER A 31 25.91 1.26 15.49
N PHE A 32 24.74 0.74 15.88
CA PHE A 32 23.73 1.45 16.65
C PHE A 32 23.34 0.67 17.90
N SER A 33 22.90 1.40 18.93
CA SER A 33 22.50 0.84 20.23
C SER A 33 23.55 -0.10 20.84
N GLY A 34 24.81 0.37 20.91
CA GLY A 34 25.90 -0.33 21.59
C GLY A 34 26.30 -1.66 20.94
N GLY A 35 26.36 -1.75 19.60
CA GLY A 35 26.75 -2.99 18.93
C GLY A 35 25.56 -3.84 18.45
N ARG A 36 24.34 -3.54 18.87
CA ARG A 36 23.18 -4.39 18.59
C ARG A 36 22.79 -4.38 17.11
N TYR A 37 22.68 -3.20 16.51
CA TYR A 37 22.19 -3.07 15.13
C TYR A 37 23.32 -2.59 14.22
N ILE A 38 23.65 -3.39 13.20
CA ILE A 38 24.73 -3.09 12.26
C ILE A 38 24.15 -2.80 10.89
N ALA A 39 24.37 -1.59 10.36
CA ALA A 39 23.83 -1.15 9.09
C ALA A 39 24.41 -1.94 7.90
N GLN A 40 23.53 -2.42 7.01
CA GLN A 40 23.88 -3.28 5.88
C GLN A 40 23.75 -2.56 4.54
N ARG A 41 22.57 -2.00 4.26
CA ARG A 41 22.30 -1.20 3.06
C ARG A 41 21.10 -0.31 3.26
N LYS A 42 21.04 0.81 2.54
CA LYS A 42 19.87 1.68 2.52
C LYS A 42 18.70 0.98 1.81
N LEU A 43 17.51 1.02 2.41
CA LEU A 43 16.27 0.47 1.85
C LEU A 43 15.43 1.55 1.16
N GLY A 44 15.43 2.76 1.72
CA GLY A 44 14.66 3.87 1.20
C GLY A 44 14.83 5.13 2.03
N TRP A 45 14.09 6.15 1.65
CA TRP A 45 14.07 7.44 2.32
C TRP A 45 12.78 8.19 2.05
N GLY A 46 12.50 9.17 2.90
CA GLY A 46 11.38 10.09 2.73
C GLY A 46 11.68 11.43 3.37
N GLU A 47 10.71 12.33 3.35
CA GLU A 47 10.87 13.71 3.81
C GLU A 47 11.40 13.83 5.25
N PHE A 48 11.10 12.85 6.11
CA PHE A 48 11.40 12.93 7.55
C PHE A 48 12.46 11.95 8.03
N SER A 49 12.84 10.97 7.22
CA SER A 49 13.66 9.84 7.69
C SER A 49 14.43 9.12 6.58
N THR A 50 15.44 8.36 6.99
CA THR A 50 16.05 7.34 6.15
C THR A 50 15.79 5.95 6.72
N VAL A 51 15.65 4.94 5.87
CA VAL A 51 15.41 3.55 6.30
C VAL A 51 16.54 2.66 5.80
N TRP A 52 17.12 1.89 6.70
CA TRP A 52 18.26 1.01 6.47
C TRP A 52 17.94 -0.42 6.83
N LEU A 53 18.41 -1.36 6.01
CA LEU A 53 18.54 -2.74 6.43
C LEU A 53 19.64 -2.78 7.49
N ALA A 54 19.35 -3.37 8.64
CA ALA A 54 20.34 -3.62 9.68
C ALA A 54 20.28 -5.10 10.11
N TYR A 55 21.39 -5.59 10.63
CA TYR A 55 21.49 -6.90 11.27
C TYR A 55 21.41 -6.72 12.78
N ASP A 56 20.47 -7.40 13.44
CA ASP A 56 20.35 -7.45 14.91
C ASP A 56 21.21 -8.59 15.44
N THR A 57 22.30 -8.25 16.11
CA THR A 57 23.28 -9.21 16.65
C THR A 57 22.74 -10.03 17.82
N ARG A 58 21.62 -9.63 18.44
CA ARG A 58 20.98 -10.39 19.53
C ARG A 58 20.05 -11.47 19.02
N SER A 59 19.23 -11.17 18.02
CA SER A 59 18.27 -12.12 17.44
C SER A 59 18.82 -12.88 16.23
N SER A 60 20.03 -12.52 15.77
CA SER A 60 20.67 -13.06 14.57
C SER A 60 19.80 -12.90 13.31
N GLY A 61 19.03 -11.81 13.24
CA GLY A 61 18.04 -11.55 12.19
C GLY A 61 18.19 -10.17 11.54
N TYR A 62 17.58 -10.02 10.37
CA TYR A 62 17.54 -8.74 9.65
C TYR A 62 16.33 -7.89 10.08
N VAL A 63 16.55 -6.60 10.25
CA VAL A 63 15.56 -5.61 10.68
C VAL A 63 15.61 -4.36 9.79
N ALA A 64 14.54 -3.58 9.80
CA ALA A 64 14.52 -2.25 9.18
C ALA A 64 14.75 -1.18 10.26
N LEU A 65 15.86 -0.46 10.15
CA LEU A 65 16.21 0.66 11.01
C LEU A 65 15.78 1.98 10.37
N LYS A 66 14.70 2.58 10.88
CA LYS A 66 14.20 3.91 10.47
C LYS A 66 14.83 4.98 11.37
N ILE A 67 15.51 5.94 10.78
CA ILE A 67 16.26 7.00 11.47
C ILE A 67 15.66 8.35 11.10
N GLN A 68 15.07 9.03 12.08
CA GLN A 68 14.41 10.31 11.90
C GLN A 68 15.43 11.45 11.76
N LYS A 69 15.05 12.54 11.08
CA LYS A 69 15.78 13.81 11.13
C LYS A 69 15.90 14.33 12.57
N SER A 70 16.99 15.04 12.86
CA SER A 70 17.30 15.47 14.24
C SER A 70 16.66 16.79 14.67
N ALA A 71 16.02 17.54 13.76
CA ALA A 71 15.39 18.81 14.16
C ALA A 71 14.24 18.56 15.15
N PRO A 72 14.09 19.40 16.19
CA PRO A 72 13.07 19.20 17.23
C PRO A 72 11.65 19.08 16.69
N GLN A 73 11.31 19.78 15.61
CA GLN A 73 9.98 19.70 14.97
C GLN A 73 9.61 18.28 14.49
N PHE A 74 10.58 17.42 14.19
CA PHE A 74 10.33 16.04 13.76
C PHE A 74 10.25 15.06 14.93
N ALA A 75 10.75 15.45 16.11
CA ALA A 75 10.79 14.57 17.27
C ALA A 75 9.40 14.24 17.81
N GLN A 76 8.47 15.22 17.81
CA GLN A 76 7.10 14.98 18.28
C GLN A 76 6.35 13.99 17.38
N ALA A 77 6.44 14.16 16.05
CA ALA A 77 5.85 13.23 15.09
C ALA A 77 6.45 11.82 15.20
N ALA A 78 7.77 11.72 15.40
CA ALA A 78 8.45 10.44 15.62
C ALA A 78 8.00 9.74 16.92
N LEU A 79 7.88 10.49 18.02
CA LEU A 79 7.40 9.95 19.29
C LEU A 79 5.95 9.49 19.19
N HIS A 80 5.10 10.27 18.50
CA HIS A 80 3.73 9.87 18.21
C HIS A 80 3.67 8.55 17.45
N GLU A 81 4.46 8.41 16.37
CA GLU A 81 4.56 7.16 15.61
C GLU A 81 5.00 5.98 16.50
N ILE A 82 5.98 6.18 17.39
CA ILE A 82 6.43 5.16 18.35
C ILE A 82 5.28 4.74 19.28
N VAL A 83 4.51 5.68 19.83
CA VAL A 83 3.37 5.37 20.72
C VAL A 83 2.31 4.55 19.99
N VAL A 84 1.96 4.94 18.76
CA VAL A 84 1.01 4.20 17.92
C VAL A 84 1.51 2.78 17.67
N LEU A 85 2.75 2.64 17.21
CA LEU A 85 3.34 1.33 16.89
C LEU A 85 3.52 0.43 18.12
N SER A 86 3.85 1.00 19.29
CA SER A 86 3.92 0.26 20.55
C SER A 86 2.54 -0.29 20.93
N ALA A 87 1.48 0.53 20.90
CA ALA A 87 0.13 0.08 21.20
C ALA A 87 -0.33 -1.05 20.26
N ILE A 88 0.01 -0.96 18.97
CA ILE A 88 -0.25 -2.01 17.98
C ILE A 88 0.48 -3.31 18.32
N ALA A 89 1.78 -3.22 18.62
CA ALA A 89 2.62 -4.38 18.91
C ALA A 89 2.21 -5.09 20.21
N ASP A 90 1.78 -4.35 21.22
CA ASP A 90 1.33 -4.89 22.51
C ASP A 90 0.06 -5.72 22.38
N GLY A 91 -0.87 -5.32 21.49
CA GLY A 91 -2.12 -6.06 21.25
C GLY A 91 -2.01 -7.20 20.23
N ASP A 92 -0.88 -7.35 19.51
CA ASP A 92 -0.63 -8.43 18.54
C ASP A 92 0.67 -9.20 18.82
N SER A 93 0.71 -9.87 19.97
CA SER A 93 1.84 -10.72 20.36
C SER A 93 2.16 -11.81 19.33
N SER A 94 1.14 -12.28 18.60
CA SER A 94 1.23 -13.31 17.56
C SER A 94 1.79 -12.82 16.22
N ASN A 95 1.91 -11.50 16.02
CA ASN A 95 2.30 -10.87 14.76
C ASN A 95 1.42 -11.30 13.56
N SER A 96 0.13 -11.53 13.80
CA SER A 96 -0.82 -12.10 12.84
C SER A 96 -1.81 -11.08 12.26
N LYS A 97 -1.78 -9.82 12.71
CA LYS A 97 -2.72 -8.76 12.30
C LYS A 97 -2.26 -7.99 11.06
N TYR A 98 -1.22 -8.45 10.38
CA TYR A 98 -0.71 -7.83 9.15
C TYR A 98 -0.34 -6.34 9.30
N VAL A 99 0.16 -5.96 10.48
CA VAL A 99 0.74 -4.64 10.75
C VAL A 99 2.24 -4.80 10.98
N VAL A 100 3.05 -3.85 10.50
CA VAL A 100 4.49 -3.84 10.80
C VAL A 100 4.73 -3.80 12.31
N ARG A 101 5.59 -4.69 12.78
CA ARG A 101 5.96 -4.77 14.19
C ARG A 101 7.11 -3.84 14.52
N LEU A 102 6.92 -3.00 15.53
CA LEU A 102 8.00 -2.31 16.23
C LEU A 102 8.69 -3.29 17.19
N ILE A 103 10.00 -3.46 17.00
CA ILE A 103 10.86 -4.35 17.77
C ILE A 103 11.58 -3.60 18.88
N ASP A 104 12.09 -2.41 18.58
CA ASP A 104 12.87 -1.58 19.51
C ASP A 104 12.81 -0.11 19.07
N HIS A 105 13.11 0.81 19.98
CA HIS A 105 13.30 2.22 19.66
C HIS A 105 14.35 2.83 20.59
N PHE A 106 15.18 3.73 20.08
CA PHE A 106 16.25 4.35 20.85
C PHE A 106 16.64 5.71 20.29
N LYS A 107 17.46 6.44 21.05
CA LYS A 107 18.06 7.70 20.62
C LYS A 107 19.49 7.46 20.14
N HIS A 108 19.85 8.00 19.00
CA HIS A 108 21.21 7.97 18.46
C HIS A 108 21.78 9.39 18.34
N THR A 109 22.89 9.65 19.01
CA THR A 109 23.59 10.94 18.89
C THR A 109 24.61 10.86 17.76
N GLY A 110 24.39 11.68 16.73
CA GLY A 110 25.31 11.82 15.59
C GLY A 110 25.77 13.27 15.39
N PRO A 111 26.57 13.55 14.36
CA PRO A 111 27.12 14.89 14.10
C PRO A 111 26.02 15.93 13.80
N ASN A 112 24.87 15.49 13.31
CA ASN A 112 23.75 16.36 12.94
C ASN A 112 22.73 16.56 14.08
N GLY A 113 22.94 15.96 15.25
CA GLY A 113 22.07 16.07 16.42
C GLY A 113 21.66 14.71 16.99
N GLN A 114 20.63 14.72 17.82
CA GLN A 114 20.02 13.51 18.35
C GLN A 114 18.90 13.04 17.42
N HIS A 115 18.98 11.80 16.98
CA HIS A 115 18.03 11.16 16.07
C HIS A 115 17.22 10.12 16.84
N LEU A 116 15.90 10.11 16.66
CA LEU A 116 15.05 9.02 17.11
C LEU A 116 15.12 7.89 16.08
N CYS A 117 15.39 6.68 16.57
CA CYS A 117 15.52 5.48 15.76
C CYS A 117 14.42 4.49 16.14
N MET A 118 13.78 3.90 15.13
CA MET A 118 12.82 2.81 15.26
C MET A 118 13.39 1.58 14.57
N VAL A 119 13.30 0.43 15.24
CA VAL A 119 13.67 -0.87 14.70
C VAL A 119 12.38 -1.62 14.41
N LEU A 120 12.11 -1.84 13.14
CA LEU A 120 10.94 -2.54 12.64
C LEU A 120 11.36 -3.92 12.12
N GLU A 121 10.42 -4.86 12.06
CA GLU A 121 10.66 -6.10 11.32
C GLU A 121 11.02 -5.79 9.85
N PHE A 122 11.91 -6.58 9.26
CA PHE A 122 12.22 -6.44 7.84
C PHE A 122 11.04 -6.95 7.00
N LEU A 123 10.63 -6.14 6.02
CA LEU A 123 9.63 -6.47 5.01
C LEU A 123 10.22 -6.29 3.61
N GLY A 124 9.53 -6.86 2.62
CA GLY A 124 9.92 -6.87 1.22
C GLY A 124 9.58 -5.58 0.47
N ASP A 125 9.24 -5.75 -0.81
CA ASP A 125 8.92 -4.63 -1.70
C ASP A 125 7.48 -4.13 -1.47
N SER A 126 7.23 -2.85 -1.76
CA SER A 126 5.89 -2.28 -1.70
C SER A 126 4.98 -2.80 -2.80
N LEU A 127 3.67 -2.72 -2.59
CA LEU A 127 2.71 -3.04 -3.65
C LEU A 127 2.85 -2.11 -4.86
N LEU A 128 3.32 -0.87 -4.68
CA LEU A 128 3.65 0.00 -5.80
C LEU A 128 4.79 -0.60 -6.65
N ARG A 129 5.82 -1.17 -6.02
CA ARG A 129 6.89 -1.88 -6.74
C ARG A 129 6.37 -3.14 -7.43
N LEU A 130 5.41 -3.85 -6.85
CA LEU A 130 4.75 -5.00 -7.46
C LEU A 130 4.00 -4.61 -8.74
N ILE A 131 3.18 -3.55 -8.70
CA ILE A 131 2.47 -3.04 -9.87
C ILE A 131 3.44 -2.55 -10.96
N LYS A 132 4.51 -1.85 -10.57
CA LYS A 132 5.61 -1.46 -11.46
C LYS A 132 6.29 -2.67 -12.10
N HIS A 133 6.55 -3.72 -11.31
CA HIS A 133 7.15 -4.96 -11.78
C HIS A 133 6.25 -5.65 -12.81
N ASN A 134 4.94 -5.59 -12.60
CA ASN A 134 3.91 -6.07 -13.53
C ASN A 134 3.56 -5.08 -14.65
N HIS A 135 4.38 -4.05 -14.88
CA HIS A 135 4.20 -3.07 -15.95
C HIS A 135 2.84 -2.36 -15.93
N TYR A 136 2.27 -2.11 -14.75
CA TYR A 136 0.99 -1.42 -14.58
C TYR A 136 -0.19 -2.09 -15.33
N LYS A 137 -0.15 -3.42 -15.50
CA LYS A 137 -1.22 -4.17 -16.18
C LYS A 137 -2.36 -4.63 -15.26
N GLY A 138 -2.33 -4.26 -13.98
CA GLY A 138 -3.22 -4.82 -12.97
C GLY A 138 -2.89 -6.28 -12.61
N LEU A 139 -3.39 -6.76 -11.48
CA LEU A 139 -3.21 -8.11 -10.98
C LEU A 139 -4.47 -8.93 -11.23
N GLU A 140 -4.30 -10.24 -11.40
CA GLU A 140 -5.42 -11.17 -11.43
C GLU A 140 -6.25 -11.07 -10.14
N LEU A 141 -7.58 -11.12 -10.25
CA LEU A 141 -8.48 -10.87 -9.12
C LEU A 141 -8.24 -11.81 -7.92
N ASN A 142 -7.78 -13.05 -8.15
CA ASN A 142 -7.41 -13.95 -7.06
C ASN A 142 -6.24 -13.41 -6.22
N LYS A 143 -5.25 -12.80 -6.87
CA LYS A 143 -4.10 -12.15 -6.23
C LYS A 143 -4.54 -10.90 -5.49
N VAL A 144 -5.45 -10.12 -6.07
CA VAL A 144 -6.06 -8.95 -5.42
C VAL A 144 -6.81 -9.36 -4.15
N ARG A 145 -7.63 -10.42 -4.19
CA ARG A 145 -8.37 -10.95 -3.04
C ARG A 145 -7.44 -11.37 -1.89
N GLU A 146 -6.30 -11.99 -2.19
CA GLU A 146 -5.31 -12.38 -1.17
C GLU A 146 -4.70 -11.17 -0.44
N ILE A 147 -4.37 -10.12 -1.19
CA ILE A 147 -3.90 -8.85 -0.63
C ILE A 147 -5.01 -8.19 0.19
N CYS A 148 -6.25 -8.16 -0.32
CA CYS A 148 -7.41 -7.59 0.38
C CYS A 148 -7.60 -8.20 1.76
N LYS A 149 -7.48 -9.53 1.90
CA LYS A 149 -7.61 -10.22 3.19
C LYS A 149 -6.57 -9.76 4.21
N CYS A 150 -5.33 -9.56 3.78
CA CYS A 150 -4.27 -9.06 4.66
C CYS A 150 -4.59 -7.63 5.13
N VAL A 151 -4.94 -6.73 4.20
CA VAL A 151 -5.22 -5.32 4.51
C VAL A 151 -6.48 -5.17 5.37
N LEU A 152 -7.55 -5.90 5.08
CA LEU A 152 -8.78 -5.85 5.87
C LEU A 152 -8.61 -6.45 7.27
N THR A 153 -7.81 -7.51 7.42
CA THR A 153 -7.49 -8.05 8.75
C THR A 153 -6.73 -7.03 9.60
N CYS A 154 -5.82 -6.26 8.97
CA CYS A 154 -5.16 -5.13 9.60
C CYS A 154 -6.15 -4.03 10.00
N LEU A 155 -7.01 -3.59 9.07
CA LEU A 155 -7.96 -2.51 9.34
C LEU A 155 -8.99 -2.87 10.41
N ASP A 156 -9.50 -4.10 10.44
CA ASP A 156 -10.38 -4.54 11.52
C ASP A 156 -9.70 -4.45 12.89
N TYR A 157 -8.43 -4.89 12.97
CA TYR A 157 -7.66 -4.78 14.20
C TYR A 157 -7.39 -3.33 14.61
N LEU A 158 -6.99 -2.46 13.68
CA LEU A 158 -6.76 -1.05 13.98
C LEU A 158 -8.05 -0.34 14.41
N HIS A 159 -9.13 -0.50 13.64
CA HIS A 159 -10.37 0.24 13.83
C HIS A 159 -11.11 -0.23 15.08
N ARG A 160 -11.41 -1.54 15.15
CA ARG A 160 -12.24 -2.11 16.21
C ARG A 160 -11.43 -2.53 17.42
N GLY A 161 -10.23 -3.05 17.21
CA GLY A 161 -9.35 -3.52 18.29
C GLY A 161 -8.68 -2.38 19.06
N LEU A 162 -8.26 -1.31 18.37
CA LEU A 162 -7.43 -0.25 18.96
C LEU A 162 -8.01 1.16 18.86
N GLY A 163 -9.04 1.38 18.03
CA GLY A 163 -9.56 2.73 17.78
C GLY A 163 -8.58 3.64 17.03
N ILE A 164 -7.71 3.07 16.20
CA ILE A 164 -6.70 3.78 15.40
C ILE A 164 -7.19 3.93 13.97
N ILE A 165 -6.99 5.10 13.37
CA ILE A 165 -7.20 5.39 11.96
C ILE A 165 -5.82 5.54 11.31
N HIS A 166 -5.55 4.85 10.21
CA HIS A 166 -4.25 4.90 9.52
C HIS A 166 -4.04 6.24 8.80
N THR A 167 -5.09 6.73 8.13
CA THR A 167 -5.18 8.04 7.45
C THR A 167 -4.31 8.25 6.22
N ASP A 168 -3.32 7.39 5.93
CA ASP A 168 -2.50 7.50 4.71
C ASP A 168 -2.27 6.14 4.01
N LEU A 169 -3.35 5.38 3.80
CA LEU A 169 -3.29 4.13 3.04
C LEU A 169 -3.06 4.41 1.55
N LYS A 170 -2.02 3.78 1.01
CA LYS A 170 -1.62 3.80 -0.40
C LYS A 170 -0.72 2.60 -0.71
N LEU A 171 -0.44 2.35 -1.99
CA LEU A 171 0.37 1.19 -2.42
C LEU A 171 1.81 1.22 -1.88
N GLU A 172 2.36 2.38 -1.57
CA GLU A 172 3.68 2.56 -0.97
C GLU A 172 3.73 2.07 0.48
N ASN A 173 2.62 2.20 1.21
CA ASN A 173 2.49 1.91 2.64
C ASN A 173 1.98 0.49 2.91
N ILE A 174 2.05 -0.39 1.91
CA ILE A 174 1.75 -1.81 2.04
C ILE A 174 2.91 -2.60 1.46
N LEU A 175 3.62 -3.33 2.31
CA LEU A 175 4.83 -4.08 1.94
C LEU A 175 4.58 -5.58 1.96
N LEU A 176 5.09 -6.28 0.95
CA LEU A 176 5.11 -7.74 0.92
C LEU A 176 5.95 -8.31 2.06
N LEU A 177 5.67 -9.53 2.52
CA LEU A 177 6.51 -10.20 3.55
C LEU A 177 7.91 -10.55 3.03
N SER A 178 8.08 -10.68 1.72
CA SER A 178 9.37 -10.97 1.09
C SER A 178 9.60 -10.12 -0.15
N THR A 179 10.86 -9.98 -0.56
CA THR A 179 11.17 -9.21 -1.78
C THR A 179 10.67 -9.93 -3.04
N ILE A 180 10.29 -9.16 -4.05
CA ILE A 180 9.84 -9.69 -5.36
C ILE A 180 10.97 -10.51 -6.00
N ASN A 181 12.20 -10.04 -5.88
CA ASN A 181 13.38 -10.77 -6.34
C ASN A 181 14.07 -11.45 -5.15
N ALA A 182 13.90 -12.76 -5.03
CA ALA A 182 14.48 -13.60 -3.97
C ALA A 182 16.00 -13.41 -3.78
N THR A 183 16.75 -13.08 -4.85
CA THR A 183 18.21 -12.85 -4.75
C THR A 183 18.58 -11.56 -4.03
N LYS A 184 17.63 -10.63 -3.87
CA LYS A 184 17.79 -9.39 -3.10
C LYS A 184 17.26 -9.50 -1.68
N ASP A 185 16.61 -10.62 -1.36
CA ASP A 185 16.05 -10.89 -0.04
C ASP A 185 17.18 -11.27 0.92
N PRO A 186 17.45 -10.52 1.99
CA PRO A 186 18.55 -10.84 2.90
C PRO A 186 18.33 -12.18 3.63
N VAL A 187 17.07 -12.60 3.83
CA VAL A 187 16.75 -13.88 4.47
C VAL A 187 16.80 -15.02 3.45
N ARG A 188 16.17 -14.86 2.28
CA ARG A 188 16.09 -15.96 1.29
C ARG A 188 17.36 -16.15 0.46
N SER A 189 18.20 -15.13 0.31
CA SER A 189 19.45 -15.22 -0.44
C SER A 189 20.60 -15.88 0.31
N GLY A 190 20.47 -16.05 1.65
CA GLY A 190 21.58 -16.53 2.49
C GLY A 190 22.76 -15.56 2.55
N THR A 191 22.52 -14.26 2.32
CA THR A 191 23.59 -13.25 2.38
C THR A 191 24.16 -13.17 3.80
N THR A 192 25.48 -13.34 3.93
CA THR A 192 26.20 -13.16 5.19
C THR A 192 26.16 -11.70 5.63
N PRO A 193 25.78 -11.40 6.88
CA PRO A 193 25.75 -10.03 7.37
C PRO A 193 27.17 -9.44 7.43
N ILE A 194 27.28 -8.17 7.08
CA ILE A 194 28.50 -7.38 7.24
C ILE A 194 28.57 -6.93 8.70
N LEU A 195 29.48 -7.51 9.48
CA LEU A 195 29.64 -7.21 10.91
C LEU A 195 30.68 -6.13 11.18
N GLU A 196 31.68 -6.02 10.31
CA GLU A 196 32.75 -5.03 10.41
C GLU A 196 32.74 -4.10 9.21
N ARG A 197 33.28 -2.89 9.39
CA ARG A 197 33.44 -1.96 8.28
C ARG A 197 34.43 -2.56 7.27
N PRO A 198 34.10 -2.62 5.98
CA PRO A 198 35.07 -3.05 4.97
C PRO A 198 36.32 -2.18 5.01
N GLU A 199 37.51 -2.78 5.15
CA GLU A 199 38.78 -2.06 5.13
C GLU A 199 39.02 -1.45 3.73
N GLY A 200 39.00 -0.12 3.62
CA GLY A 200 39.14 0.59 2.35
C GLY A 200 39.05 2.13 2.43
N ASN A 201 40.23 2.75 2.56
CA ASN A 201 40.65 4.16 2.38
C ASN A 201 40.06 5.28 3.29
N PRO A 202 40.89 6.00 4.08
CA PRO A 202 40.49 7.16 4.91
C PRO A 202 39.92 8.36 4.11
N ASN A 203 40.10 8.38 2.80
CA ASN A 203 39.47 9.33 1.88
C ASN A 203 38.37 8.61 1.08
N GLY A 204 37.20 8.49 1.71
CA GLY A 204 35.88 8.07 1.21
C GLY A 204 35.77 7.60 -0.24
N GLY A 205 36.09 6.33 -0.48
CA GLY A 205 35.99 5.67 -1.78
C GLY A 205 35.22 4.35 -1.76
N VAL A 206 33.92 4.37 -1.47
CA VAL A 206 32.89 3.63 -2.25
C VAL A 206 31.64 4.50 -2.34
N THR A 207 31.83 5.72 -2.83
CA THR A 207 30.85 6.21 -3.80
C THR A 207 31.27 5.53 -5.08
N MET A 208 30.58 4.48 -5.54
CA MET A 208 30.60 4.16 -6.96
C MET A 208 30.26 5.48 -7.65
N ASN A 209 31.26 6.13 -8.26
CA ASN A 209 31.20 7.52 -8.72
C ASN A 209 29.80 7.75 -9.27
N ILE A 210 28.98 8.56 -8.58
CA ILE A 210 27.57 8.76 -8.95
C ILE A 210 27.48 9.21 -10.41
N ILE A 211 28.50 9.92 -10.88
CA ILE A 211 28.75 10.29 -12.27
C ILE A 211 28.94 9.05 -13.16
N GLU A 212 29.76 8.08 -12.76
CA GLU A 212 30.04 6.85 -13.50
C GLU A 212 28.83 5.89 -13.53
N LYS A 213 28.07 5.82 -12.43
CA LYS A 213 26.79 5.09 -12.36
C LYS A 213 25.72 5.76 -13.24
N LYS A 214 25.62 7.10 -13.20
CA LYS A 214 24.78 7.91 -14.11
C LYS A 214 25.24 7.79 -15.57
N LEU A 215 26.55 7.69 -15.83
CA LEU A 215 27.10 7.49 -17.18
C LEU A 215 26.74 6.11 -17.72
N LYS A 216 26.92 5.05 -16.92
CA LYS A 216 26.56 3.66 -17.27
C LYS A 216 25.04 3.51 -17.46
N GLN A 217 24.22 4.21 -16.65
CA GLN A 217 22.76 4.20 -16.77
C GLN A 217 22.26 5.02 -17.96
N ARG A 218 22.86 6.19 -18.24
CA ARG A 218 22.61 6.96 -19.47
C ARG A 218 23.06 6.19 -20.72
N ALA A 219 24.20 5.50 -20.68
CA ALA A 219 24.67 4.64 -21.75
C ALA A 219 23.70 3.47 -22.00
N ARG A 220 23.18 2.83 -20.94
CA ARG A 220 22.14 1.79 -21.06
C ARG A 220 20.81 2.32 -21.60
N ARG A 221 20.34 3.49 -21.16
CA ARG A 221 19.11 4.13 -21.67
C ARG A 221 19.27 4.61 -23.12
N ALA A 222 20.45 5.11 -23.50
CA ALA A 222 20.78 5.46 -24.87
C ALA A 222 20.84 4.21 -25.77
N ALA A 223 21.50 3.13 -25.32
CA ALA A 223 21.54 1.85 -26.02
C ALA A 223 20.14 1.24 -26.21
N ALA A 224 19.26 1.35 -25.21
CA ALA A 224 17.86 0.91 -25.30
C ALA A 224 17.03 1.76 -26.29
N ARG A 225 17.25 3.08 -26.36
CA ARG A 225 16.62 3.97 -27.37
C ARG A 225 17.14 3.68 -28.79
N ILE A 226 18.42 3.35 -28.95
CA ILE A 226 19.02 2.97 -30.24
C ILE A 226 18.52 1.58 -30.68
N SER A 227 18.40 0.62 -29.75
CA SER A 227 17.81 -0.70 -29.99
C SER A 227 16.33 -0.62 -30.39
N GLY A 228 15.55 0.24 -29.72
CA GLY A 228 14.16 0.51 -30.10
C GLY A 228 14.00 1.20 -31.46
N ARG A 229 14.98 2.01 -31.89
CA ARG A 229 15.01 2.60 -33.24
C ARG A 229 15.45 1.60 -34.32
N ARG A 230 16.36 0.67 -34.01
CA ARG A 230 16.73 -0.44 -34.91
C ARG A 230 15.63 -1.50 -35.04
N SER A 231 14.69 -1.58 -34.11
CA SER A 231 13.51 -2.46 -34.25
C SER A 231 12.52 -1.96 -35.33
N SER A 232 12.67 -0.71 -35.79
CA SER A 232 11.87 -0.09 -36.86
C SER A 232 12.46 -0.32 -38.26
N MET A 233 13.64 -0.94 -38.39
CA MET A 233 14.22 -1.37 -39.66
C MET A 233 14.80 -2.76 -39.48
N GLY A 234 14.15 -3.75 -40.08
CA GLY A 234 14.31 -5.18 -39.81
C GLY A 234 15.73 -5.68 -39.56
N GLY A 235 15.88 -6.50 -38.52
CA GLY A 235 17.10 -7.23 -38.20
C GLY A 235 16.90 -8.13 -36.98
N VAL A 236 16.89 -9.44 -37.22
CA VAL A 236 16.76 -10.52 -36.23
C VAL A 236 17.97 -10.50 -35.28
N GLY A 237 17.70 -10.40 -33.97
CA GLY A 237 18.73 -10.42 -32.93
C GLY A 237 18.11 -10.52 -31.54
N GLY A 238 17.76 -11.75 -31.14
CA GLY A 238 17.13 -12.05 -29.86
C GLY A 238 18.05 -11.75 -28.68
N THR A 239 17.66 -10.79 -27.84
CA THR A 239 18.02 -10.78 -26.43
C THR A 239 16.75 -11.12 -25.67
N THR A 240 16.77 -12.26 -24.97
CA THR A 240 15.66 -12.75 -24.16
C THR A 240 15.36 -11.75 -23.05
N LYS A 241 14.36 -10.89 -23.26
CA LYS A 241 13.69 -10.21 -22.14
C LYS A 241 13.12 -11.32 -21.26
N SER A 242 13.70 -11.55 -20.08
CA SER A 242 13.11 -12.46 -19.10
C SER A 242 11.65 -12.06 -18.92
N ASN A 243 10.73 -12.95 -19.29
CA ASN A 243 9.32 -12.73 -19.03
C ASN A 243 9.19 -12.65 -17.50
N ARG A 244 8.97 -11.44 -16.97
CA ARG A 244 8.88 -11.22 -15.53
C ARG A 244 7.52 -11.76 -15.08
N SER A 245 7.50 -13.03 -14.68
CA SER A 245 6.28 -13.65 -14.15
C SER A 245 6.06 -13.23 -12.70
N LEU A 246 4.79 -13.11 -12.33
CA LEU A 246 4.37 -12.96 -10.94
C LEU A 246 4.32 -14.31 -10.19
N ASP A 247 4.55 -15.42 -10.89
CA ASP A 247 4.50 -16.75 -10.32
C ASP A 247 5.58 -16.94 -9.25
N GLY A 248 5.18 -17.50 -8.11
CA GLY A 248 6.08 -17.74 -6.97
C GLY A 248 6.38 -16.53 -6.09
N ILE A 249 5.76 -15.38 -6.34
CA ILE A 249 5.78 -14.24 -5.41
C ILE A 249 4.76 -14.50 -4.29
N ASP A 250 5.20 -14.46 -3.03
CA ASP A 250 4.32 -14.46 -1.87
C ASP A 250 3.64 -13.10 -1.73
N LEU A 251 2.32 -13.08 -1.87
CA LEU A 251 1.50 -11.86 -1.86
C LEU A 251 0.99 -11.47 -0.47
N ARG A 252 1.33 -12.24 0.57
CA ARG A 252 1.08 -11.80 1.94
C ARG A 252 1.83 -10.49 2.18
N CYS A 253 1.14 -9.54 2.79
CA CYS A 253 1.65 -8.18 2.98
C CYS A 253 1.25 -7.63 4.35
N LYS A 254 1.90 -6.54 4.74
CA LYS A 254 1.59 -5.80 5.96
C LYS A 254 1.48 -4.31 5.66
N VAL A 255 0.61 -3.64 6.41
CA VAL A 255 0.49 -2.18 6.41
C VAL A 255 1.63 -1.59 7.24
N VAL A 256 2.23 -0.52 6.73
CA VAL A 256 3.38 0.17 7.33
C VAL A 256 3.15 1.69 7.34
N ASP A 257 4.05 2.41 7.99
CA ASP A 257 4.10 3.89 8.06
C ASP A 257 2.91 4.53 8.79
N PHE A 258 3.00 4.52 10.12
CA PHE A 258 1.99 5.06 11.03
C PHE A 258 2.28 6.50 11.45
N GLY A 259 3.16 7.21 10.74
CA GLY A 259 3.53 8.59 11.06
C GLY A 259 2.37 9.58 10.99
N ASN A 260 1.35 9.29 10.19
CA ASN A 260 0.13 10.10 10.06
C ASN A 260 -1.06 9.53 10.83
N ALA A 261 -0.96 8.31 11.37
CA ALA A 261 -2.07 7.63 12.04
C ALA A 261 -2.53 8.41 13.28
N CYS A 262 -3.80 8.29 13.64
CA CYS A 262 -4.35 8.94 14.83
C CYS A 262 -5.36 8.04 15.56
N TRP A 263 -5.58 8.29 16.85
CA TRP A 263 -6.71 7.68 17.55
C TRP A 263 -8.01 8.38 17.17
N ALA A 264 -9.10 7.64 17.08
CA ALA A 264 -10.40 8.15 16.68
C ALA A 264 -10.92 9.26 17.62
N ASP A 265 -10.56 9.20 18.91
CA ASP A 265 -10.89 10.20 19.93
C ASP A 265 -9.91 11.38 19.99
N LYS A 266 -8.77 11.31 19.27
CA LYS A 266 -7.68 12.31 19.30
C LYS A 266 -7.14 12.59 17.90
N GLN A 267 -8.01 13.10 17.04
CA GLN A 267 -7.67 13.59 15.72
C GLN A 267 -6.89 14.90 15.81
N PHE A 268 -5.76 15.02 15.12
CA PHE A 268 -4.88 16.22 15.18
C PHE A 268 -4.67 16.92 13.83
N ALA A 269 -5.14 16.34 12.73
CA ALA A 269 -5.07 16.94 11.39
C ALA A 269 -6.42 16.81 10.68
N GLN A 270 -6.87 17.86 9.99
CA GLN A 270 -8.07 17.80 9.15
C GLN A 270 -7.75 17.40 7.71
N GLU A 271 -6.52 17.68 7.25
CA GLU A 271 -6.02 17.26 5.95
C GLU A 271 -5.22 15.98 6.10
N ILE A 272 -5.85 14.87 5.75
CA ILE A 272 -5.26 13.53 5.76
C ILE A 272 -5.30 12.93 4.35
N GLN A 273 -4.79 11.71 4.22
CA GLN A 273 -4.73 10.90 3.00
C GLN A 273 -3.89 11.52 1.88
N THR A 274 -3.20 10.66 1.15
CA THR A 274 -2.59 11.04 -0.13
C THR A 274 -3.69 11.33 -1.16
N ARG A 275 -3.50 12.37 -1.99
CA ARG A 275 -4.53 12.96 -2.88
C ARG A 275 -5.40 11.92 -3.60
N GLN A 276 -4.80 10.94 -4.26
CA GLN A 276 -5.49 9.96 -5.11
C GLN A 276 -6.34 8.94 -4.32
N TYR A 277 -6.09 8.81 -3.01
CA TYR A 277 -6.79 7.89 -2.11
C TYR A 277 -7.71 8.63 -1.13
N ARG A 278 -7.84 9.95 -1.29
CA ARG A 278 -8.54 10.83 -0.36
C ARG A 278 -10.06 10.73 -0.52
N SER A 279 -10.77 10.61 0.59
CA SER A 279 -12.22 10.47 0.62
C SER A 279 -12.94 11.82 0.50
N PRO A 280 -14.20 11.82 0.02
CA PRO A 280 -14.97 13.05 -0.18
C PRO A 280 -15.19 13.83 1.12
N GLU A 281 -15.40 13.17 2.26
CA GLU A 281 -15.59 13.84 3.55
C GLU A 281 -14.35 14.60 4.03
N VAL A 282 -13.14 14.15 3.65
CA VAL A 282 -11.88 14.85 3.92
C VAL A 282 -11.74 16.07 3.00
N ILE A 283 -12.09 15.94 1.71
CA ILE A 283 -12.08 17.08 0.76
C ILE A 283 -13.07 18.17 1.19
N LEU A 284 -14.26 17.76 1.63
CA LEU A 284 -15.33 18.65 2.07
C LEU A 284 -15.13 19.18 3.49
N GLN A 285 -14.21 18.59 4.26
CA GLN A 285 -14.00 18.85 5.68
C GLN A 285 -15.31 18.74 6.49
N SER A 286 -15.99 17.60 6.35
CA SER A 286 -17.21 17.27 7.12
C SER A 286 -16.92 16.42 8.37
N GLY A 287 -15.64 16.24 8.72
CA GLY A 287 -15.18 15.26 9.70
C GLY A 287 -14.90 13.90 9.06
N TYR A 288 -14.01 13.12 9.67
CA TYR A 288 -13.64 11.79 9.18
C TYR A 288 -13.60 10.79 10.33
N SER A 289 -13.65 9.50 9.99
CA SER A 289 -13.58 8.37 10.91
C SER A 289 -12.87 7.21 10.22
N PHE A 290 -13.00 5.99 10.76
CA PHE A 290 -12.50 4.74 10.18
C PHE A 290 -12.89 4.53 8.71
N SER A 291 -14.05 5.06 8.30
CA SER A 291 -14.56 5.04 6.92
C SER A 291 -13.63 5.71 5.89
N ALA A 292 -12.75 6.62 6.32
CA ALA A 292 -11.76 7.24 5.44
C ALA A 292 -10.73 6.21 4.96
N ASP A 293 -10.24 5.36 5.87
CA ASP A 293 -9.34 4.25 5.50
C ASP A 293 -10.04 3.25 4.56
N MET A 294 -11.33 2.98 4.78
CA MET A 294 -12.11 2.09 3.91
C MET A 294 -12.25 2.63 2.48
N TRP A 295 -12.35 3.95 2.30
CA TRP A 295 -12.30 4.59 0.98
C TRP A 295 -10.93 4.45 0.31
N SER A 296 -9.85 4.74 1.04
CA SER A 296 -8.49 4.56 0.53
C SER A 296 -8.21 3.11 0.15
N PHE A 297 -8.70 2.17 0.96
CA PHE A 297 -8.65 0.74 0.65
C PHE A 297 -9.35 0.42 -0.67
N ALA A 298 -10.55 0.93 -0.92
CA ALA A 298 -11.23 0.74 -2.20
C ALA A 298 -10.42 1.26 -3.39
N CYS A 299 -9.82 2.45 -3.25
CA CYS A 299 -8.95 3.03 -4.27
C CYS A 299 -7.72 2.12 -4.54
N ILE A 300 -7.12 1.55 -3.50
CA ILE A 300 -6.03 0.56 -3.61
C ILE A 300 -6.50 -0.71 -4.33
N VAL A 301 -7.66 -1.27 -3.98
CA VAL A 301 -8.18 -2.50 -4.59
C VAL A 301 -8.38 -2.33 -6.09
N PHE A 302 -8.96 -1.20 -6.50
CA PHE A 302 -9.09 -0.84 -7.91
C PHE A 302 -7.73 -0.73 -8.62
N GLU A 303 -6.79 0.01 -8.02
CA GLU A 303 -5.46 0.19 -8.61
C GLU A 303 -4.70 -1.13 -8.71
N LEU A 304 -4.86 -2.04 -7.75
CA LEU A 304 -4.29 -3.38 -7.82
C LEU A 304 -4.88 -4.19 -8.96
N ALA A 305 -6.20 -4.15 -9.16
CA ALA A 305 -6.88 -4.93 -10.19
C ALA A 305 -6.61 -4.39 -11.60
N ILE A 306 -6.43 -3.08 -11.75
CA ILE A 306 -6.38 -2.42 -13.07
C ILE A 306 -4.97 -1.94 -13.44
N GLY A 307 -4.15 -1.61 -12.45
CA GLY A 307 -2.81 -1.02 -12.62
C GLY A 307 -2.81 0.49 -12.83
N GLU A 308 -3.98 1.13 -12.78
CA GLU A 308 -4.17 2.59 -12.89
C GLU A 308 -4.84 3.12 -11.61
N MET A 309 -4.42 4.31 -11.18
CA MET A 309 -5.07 5.02 -10.07
C MET A 309 -6.53 5.32 -10.40
N MET A 310 -7.45 5.08 -9.45
CA MET A 310 -8.89 5.34 -9.64
C MET A 310 -9.18 6.82 -9.92
N PHE A 311 -8.56 7.71 -9.15
CA PHE A 311 -8.73 9.16 -9.28
C PHE A 311 -7.38 9.83 -9.45
N THR A 312 -7.26 10.67 -10.47
CA THR A 312 -6.03 11.43 -10.78
C THR A 312 -6.38 12.89 -11.05
N PRO A 313 -6.89 13.61 -10.03
CA PRO A 313 -7.38 14.96 -10.20
C PRO A 313 -6.28 15.92 -10.64
N LYS A 314 -6.65 16.92 -11.43
CA LYS A 314 -5.75 17.94 -11.96
C LYS A 314 -6.33 19.34 -11.73
N GLY A 315 -5.44 20.30 -11.48
CA GLY A 315 -5.83 21.71 -11.53
C GLY A 315 -6.10 22.13 -12.97
N GLY A 316 -7.10 22.97 -13.18
CA GLY A 316 -7.43 23.54 -14.48
C GLY A 316 -7.73 25.02 -14.41
N GLU A 317 -7.97 25.64 -15.56
CA GLU A 317 -8.42 27.04 -15.60
C GLU A 317 -9.81 27.16 -14.95
N GLY A 318 -9.87 27.85 -13.83
CA GLY A 318 -11.12 28.19 -13.15
C GLY A 318 -11.61 27.19 -12.12
N PHE A 319 -11.00 26.01 -11.94
CA PHE A 319 -11.35 25.04 -10.90
C PHE A 319 -10.12 24.46 -10.20
N SER A 320 -10.27 24.07 -8.94
CA SER A 320 -9.19 23.48 -8.14
C SER A 320 -9.07 21.97 -8.38
N GLU A 321 -7.92 21.39 -8.02
CA GLU A 321 -7.75 19.92 -7.97
C GLU A 321 -8.83 19.24 -7.12
N ASP A 322 -9.25 19.86 -6.01
CA ASP A 322 -10.28 19.30 -5.14
C ASP A 322 -11.67 19.27 -5.83
N GLU A 323 -12.00 20.30 -6.62
CA GLU A 323 -13.27 20.32 -7.38
C GLU A 323 -13.25 19.30 -8.53
N ASP A 324 -12.12 19.16 -9.22
CA ASP A 324 -11.90 18.11 -10.23
C ASP A 324 -12.00 16.71 -9.62
N HIS A 325 -11.44 16.52 -8.42
CA HIS A 325 -11.51 15.25 -7.72
C HIS A 325 -12.96 14.86 -7.40
N LEU A 326 -13.76 15.80 -6.89
CA LEU A 326 -15.20 15.59 -6.65
C LEU A 326 -15.96 15.32 -7.96
N ALA A 327 -15.60 16.01 -9.06
CA ALA A 327 -16.16 15.74 -10.38
C ALA A 327 -15.88 14.30 -10.84
N MET A 328 -14.64 13.83 -10.75
CA MET A 328 -14.26 12.46 -11.12
C MET A 328 -15.03 11.42 -10.29
N MET A 329 -15.19 11.66 -8.98
CA MET A 329 -16.00 10.79 -8.11
C MET A 329 -17.46 10.77 -8.60
N MET A 330 -18.03 11.93 -8.92
CA MET A 330 -19.41 12.02 -9.40
C MET A 330 -19.63 11.37 -10.77
N GLU A 331 -18.66 11.48 -11.67
CA GLU A 331 -18.70 10.84 -12.99
C GLU A 331 -18.72 9.32 -12.88
N LEU A 332 -17.96 8.74 -11.94
CA LEU A 332 -17.86 7.29 -11.78
C LEU A 332 -18.97 6.68 -10.90
N LEU A 333 -19.33 7.37 -9.81
CA LEU A 333 -20.18 6.83 -8.73
C LEU A 333 -21.59 7.44 -8.70
N GLY A 334 -21.85 8.43 -9.56
CA GLY A 334 -23.12 9.15 -9.61
C GLY A 334 -23.13 10.42 -8.74
N LYS A 335 -24.28 11.11 -8.71
CA LYS A 335 -24.40 12.40 -8.03
C LYS A 335 -24.21 12.25 -6.51
N ILE A 336 -23.34 13.08 -5.93
CA ILE A 336 -23.19 13.17 -4.47
C ILE A 336 -24.54 13.59 -3.85
N PRO A 337 -25.05 12.86 -2.83
CA PRO A 337 -26.29 13.24 -2.15
C PRO A 337 -26.20 14.67 -1.63
N ARG A 338 -27.24 15.48 -1.87
CA ARG A 338 -27.23 16.92 -1.53
C ARG A 338 -26.81 17.18 -0.09
N LYS A 339 -27.27 16.37 0.87
CA LYS A 339 -26.93 16.48 2.29
C LYS A 339 -25.41 16.41 2.53
N ILE A 340 -24.72 15.53 1.80
CA ILE A 340 -23.25 15.40 1.86
C ILE A 340 -22.59 16.55 1.13
N ALA A 341 -23.02 16.85 -0.10
CA ALA A 341 -22.44 17.90 -0.94
C ALA A 341 -22.38 19.27 -0.25
N ILE A 342 -23.41 19.63 0.54
CA ILE A 342 -23.51 20.92 1.23
C ILE A 342 -23.17 20.87 2.72
N GLY A 343 -22.79 19.70 3.25
CA GLY A 343 -22.67 19.45 4.69
C GLY A 343 -21.29 19.73 5.29
N GLY A 344 -20.24 19.88 4.49
CA GLY A 344 -18.87 20.09 4.96
C GLY A 344 -18.47 21.56 5.08
N ALA A 345 -17.45 21.85 5.89
CA ALA A 345 -16.96 23.21 6.11
C ALA A 345 -16.48 23.88 4.81
N ARG A 346 -15.95 23.10 3.86
CA ARG A 346 -15.49 23.57 2.55
C ARG A 346 -16.48 23.33 1.42
N SER A 347 -17.67 22.80 1.69
CA SER A 347 -18.69 22.54 0.66
C SER A 347 -19.01 23.76 -0.21
N LYS A 348 -19.03 24.96 0.38
CA LYS A 348 -19.28 26.23 -0.33
C LYS A 348 -18.18 26.59 -1.32
N ASP A 349 -17.00 26.00 -1.24
CA ASP A 349 -15.93 26.23 -2.22
C ASP A 349 -16.28 25.56 -3.57
N TYR A 350 -17.01 24.44 -3.52
CA TYR A 350 -17.19 23.52 -4.65
C TYR A 350 -18.63 23.42 -5.14
N PHE A 351 -19.61 23.43 -4.24
CA PHE A 351 -21.02 23.17 -4.55
C PHE A 351 -21.91 24.40 -4.39
N ASP A 352 -22.92 24.50 -5.23
CA ASP A 352 -24.03 25.43 -5.05
C ASP A 352 -25.06 24.92 -4.01
N ARG A 353 -26.15 25.67 -3.81
CA ARG A 353 -27.20 25.30 -2.84
C ARG A 353 -28.01 24.05 -3.22
N HIS A 354 -27.93 23.61 -4.48
CA HIS A 354 -28.61 22.44 -5.03
C HIS A 354 -27.72 21.18 -4.93
N GLY A 355 -26.43 21.35 -4.61
CA GLY A 355 -25.46 20.25 -4.55
C GLY A 355 -24.81 19.98 -5.91
N ASP A 356 -24.82 20.95 -6.82
CA ASP A 356 -24.14 20.86 -8.11
C ASP A 356 -22.81 21.62 -8.08
N LEU A 357 -21.80 21.11 -8.80
CA LEU A 357 -20.46 21.72 -8.84
C LEU A 357 -20.51 23.10 -9.53
N LYS A 358 -19.79 24.07 -8.97
CA LYS A 358 -19.87 25.48 -9.40
C LYS A 358 -19.23 25.74 -10.75
N ARG A 359 -18.03 25.20 -10.99
CA ARG A 359 -17.25 25.43 -12.22
C ARG A 359 -17.32 24.24 -13.17
N ILE A 360 -17.31 23.00 -12.67
CA ILE A 360 -17.39 21.80 -13.51
C ILE A 360 -18.86 21.42 -13.71
N ARG A 361 -19.52 22.09 -14.66
CA ARG A 361 -20.98 21.96 -14.87
C ARG A 361 -21.42 20.82 -15.80
N ARG A 362 -20.48 20.24 -16.55
CA ARG A 362 -20.76 19.20 -17.55
C ARG A 362 -20.00 17.93 -17.18
N LEU A 363 -20.63 17.10 -16.36
CA LEU A 363 -20.11 15.80 -15.95
C LEU A 363 -20.49 14.72 -16.96
N LYS A 364 -19.54 13.83 -17.27
CA LYS A 364 -19.75 12.65 -18.11
C LYS A 364 -19.97 11.43 -17.22
N TYR A 365 -21.21 11.20 -16.83
CA TYR A 365 -21.57 10.05 -16.01
C TYR A 365 -21.29 8.73 -16.73
N GLY A 366 -20.58 7.85 -16.04
CA GLY A 366 -20.42 6.44 -16.35
C GLY A 366 -20.91 5.57 -15.19
N CYS A 367 -20.54 4.30 -15.23
CA CYS A 367 -20.63 3.41 -14.09
C CYS A 367 -19.42 2.49 -14.07
N LEU A 368 -19.06 2.02 -12.87
CA LEU A 368 -17.89 1.19 -12.66
C LEU A 368 -17.92 -0.09 -13.51
N ASP A 369 -19.05 -0.77 -13.60
CA ASP A 369 -19.21 -2.03 -14.34
C ASP A 369 -18.83 -1.88 -15.82
N LYS A 370 -19.38 -0.85 -16.47
CA LYS A 370 -19.10 -0.55 -17.88
C LYS A 370 -17.65 -0.16 -18.09
N LEU A 371 -17.09 0.63 -17.17
CA LEU A 371 -15.66 0.97 -17.23
C LEU A 371 -14.79 -0.29 -17.19
N LEU A 372 -15.11 -1.25 -16.31
CA LEU A 372 -14.37 -2.50 -16.16
C LEU A 372 -14.45 -3.38 -17.42
N VAL A 373 -15.65 -3.53 -17.99
CA VAL A 373 -15.87 -4.34 -19.20
C VAL A 373 -15.26 -3.66 -20.44
N ASP A 374 -15.66 -2.42 -20.72
CA ASP A 374 -15.37 -1.75 -21.99
C ASP A 374 -13.89 -1.35 -22.10
N LYS A 375 -13.29 -0.89 -21.00
CA LYS A 375 -11.93 -0.31 -21.01
C LYS A 375 -10.89 -1.29 -20.46
N HIS A 376 -11.25 -2.12 -19.48
CA HIS A 376 -10.30 -2.96 -18.76
C HIS A 376 -10.46 -4.46 -19.02
N ARG A 377 -11.36 -4.85 -19.95
CA ARG A 377 -11.54 -6.22 -20.45
C ARG A 377 -11.87 -7.23 -19.35
N PHE A 378 -12.55 -6.81 -18.29
CA PHE A 378 -13.14 -7.73 -17.34
C PHE A 378 -14.22 -8.54 -18.05
N SER A 379 -14.42 -9.79 -17.64
CA SER A 379 -15.66 -10.49 -17.97
C SER A 379 -16.84 -9.78 -17.31
N GLU A 380 -18.03 -9.85 -17.88
CA GLU A 380 -19.23 -9.23 -17.27
C GLU A 380 -19.46 -9.73 -15.84
N ILE A 381 -19.20 -11.02 -15.59
CA ILE A 381 -19.32 -11.66 -14.27
C ILE A 381 -18.28 -11.08 -13.31
N ASP A 382 -17.00 -11.06 -13.69
CA ASP A 382 -15.94 -10.51 -12.84
C ASP A 382 -16.17 -9.02 -12.55
N ALA A 383 -16.62 -8.26 -13.54
CA ALA A 383 -16.94 -6.84 -13.38
C ALA A 383 -18.08 -6.65 -12.38
N HIS A 384 -19.16 -7.43 -12.51
CA HIS A 384 -20.30 -7.36 -11.60
C HIS A 384 -19.91 -7.72 -10.17
N GLU A 385 -19.27 -8.88 -9.95
CA GLU A 385 -18.87 -9.31 -8.60
C GLU A 385 -17.85 -8.35 -7.96
N PHE A 386 -16.95 -7.77 -8.78
CA PHE A 386 -15.98 -6.79 -8.31
C PHE A 386 -16.66 -5.46 -7.91
N THR A 387 -17.60 -4.96 -8.70
CA THR A 387 -18.40 -3.79 -8.32
C THR A 387 -19.26 -4.07 -7.10
N GLU A 388 -19.89 -5.24 -6.96
CA GLU A 388 -20.68 -5.55 -5.78
C GLU A 388 -19.84 -5.47 -4.49
N PHE A 389 -18.58 -5.88 -4.54
CA PHE A 389 -17.65 -5.71 -3.43
C PHE A 389 -17.18 -4.26 -3.24
N LEU A 390 -16.80 -3.58 -4.33
CA LEU A 390 -16.11 -2.29 -4.27
C LEU A 390 -17.07 -1.09 -4.12
N GLY A 391 -18.27 -1.17 -4.69
CA GLY A 391 -19.26 -0.10 -4.72
C GLY A 391 -19.67 0.40 -3.33
N PRO A 392 -20.06 -0.49 -2.38
CA PRO A 392 -20.42 -0.07 -1.03
C PRO A 392 -19.30 0.63 -0.26
N LEU A 393 -18.03 0.29 -0.54
CA LEU A 393 -16.86 0.97 0.05
C LEU A 393 -16.68 2.40 -0.46
N LEU A 394 -17.26 2.72 -1.62
CA LEU A 394 -17.20 4.02 -2.28
C LEU A 394 -18.49 4.84 -2.09
N ASP A 395 -19.33 4.50 -1.11
CA ASP A 395 -20.51 5.29 -0.79
C ASP A 395 -20.10 6.70 -0.31
N PHE A 396 -20.82 7.73 -0.76
CA PHE A 396 -20.57 9.12 -0.37
C PHE A 396 -20.96 9.41 1.08
N GLU A 397 -21.87 8.62 1.67
CA GLU A 397 -22.21 8.70 3.09
C GLU A 397 -21.25 7.79 3.87
N PRO A 398 -20.33 8.34 4.68
CA PRO A 398 -19.27 7.54 5.29
C PRO A 398 -19.79 6.41 6.18
N GLU A 399 -20.93 6.64 6.85
CA GLU A 399 -21.59 5.66 7.74
C GLU A 399 -22.24 4.49 7.01
N LYS A 400 -22.43 4.57 5.68
CA LYS A 400 -22.95 3.47 4.87
C LYS A 400 -21.85 2.53 4.38
N ARG A 401 -20.58 2.96 4.46
CA ARG A 401 -19.46 2.12 4.04
C ARG A 401 -19.32 0.94 5.00
N PRO A 402 -19.12 -0.29 4.48
CA PRO A 402 -18.92 -1.45 5.33
C PRO A 402 -17.62 -1.31 6.12
N THR A 403 -17.62 -1.85 7.33
CA THR A 403 -16.42 -2.03 8.16
C THR A 403 -15.51 -3.10 7.57
N ALA A 404 -14.24 -3.12 8.00
CA ALA A 404 -13.28 -4.12 7.55
C ALA A 404 -13.72 -5.56 7.88
N GLU A 405 -14.33 -5.79 9.06
CA GLU A 405 -14.93 -7.08 9.44
C GLU A 405 -16.02 -7.52 8.45
N GLN A 406 -16.95 -6.62 8.11
CA GLN A 406 -18.02 -6.91 7.16
C GLN A 406 -17.46 -7.26 5.78
N CYS A 407 -16.43 -6.53 5.32
CA CYS A 407 -15.75 -6.84 4.07
C CYS A 407 -15.09 -8.22 4.08
N LEU A 408 -14.48 -8.65 5.19
CA LEU A 408 -13.87 -9.99 5.31
C LEU A 408 -14.87 -11.13 5.13
N GLN A 409 -16.15 -10.89 5.43
CA GLN A 409 -17.23 -11.86 5.22
C GLN A 409 -17.81 -11.83 3.81
N HIS A 410 -17.43 -10.86 2.97
CA HIS A 410 -18.02 -10.69 1.64
C HIS A 410 -17.72 -11.88 0.71
N PRO A 411 -18.71 -12.39 -0.06
CA PRO A 411 -18.55 -13.55 -0.94
C PRO A 411 -17.40 -13.41 -1.94
N TRP A 412 -17.20 -12.21 -2.49
CA TRP A 412 -16.11 -11.93 -3.43
C TRP A 412 -14.71 -12.28 -2.88
N LEU A 413 -14.45 -12.09 -1.58
CA LEU A 413 -13.17 -12.49 -0.96
C LEU A 413 -13.11 -14.00 -0.69
N ASN A 414 -14.25 -14.64 -0.50
CA ASN A 414 -14.37 -16.04 -0.09
C ASN A 414 -14.66 -17.01 -1.24
N PHE A 415 -14.52 -16.54 -2.49
CA PHE A 415 -14.83 -17.26 -3.73
C PHE A 415 -14.28 -18.70 -3.83
N LYS A 416 -13.11 -19.00 -3.25
CA LYS A 416 -12.55 -20.37 -3.23
C LYS A 416 -13.30 -21.34 -2.28
N ASN A 417 -13.93 -20.84 -1.22
CA ASN A 417 -14.67 -21.67 -0.28
C ASN A 417 -15.99 -22.17 -0.89
N LEU A 418 -16.63 -21.40 -1.78
CA LEU A 418 -17.90 -21.79 -2.39
C LEU A 418 -17.75 -23.02 -3.31
N LYS A 419 -16.74 -23.03 -4.19
CA LYS A 419 -16.49 -24.18 -5.09
C LYS A 419 -16.03 -25.45 -4.35
N GLN A 420 -15.26 -25.33 -3.27
CA GLN A 420 -14.87 -26.50 -2.46
C GLN A 420 -16.03 -27.07 -1.64
N THR A 421 -17.00 -26.23 -1.27
CA THR A 421 -18.18 -26.67 -0.52
C THR A 421 -19.20 -27.32 -1.46
N GLU A 422 -19.39 -26.79 -2.68
CA GLU A 422 -20.24 -27.38 -3.72
C GLU A 422 -19.74 -28.77 -4.17
N VAL A 423 -18.44 -28.92 -4.40
CA VAL A 423 -17.84 -30.22 -4.75
C VAL A 423 -17.94 -31.23 -3.60
N LYS A 424 -17.90 -30.76 -2.34
CA LYS A 424 -18.14 -31.64 -1.17
C LYS A 424 -19.61 -32.03 -1.04
N SER A 425 -20.56 -31.14 -1.33
CA SER A 425 -21.99 -31.45 -1.29
C SER A 425 -22.44 -32.38 -2.42
N GLU A 426 -21.81 -32.32 -3.60
CA GLU A 426 -22.10 -33.26 -4.70
C GLU A 426 -21.49 -34.65 -4.49
N SER A 427 -20.40 -34.75 -3.71
CA SER A 427 -19.77 -36.04 -3.37
C SER A 427 -20.48 -36.83 -2.25
N GLY A 428 -21.53 -36.26 -1.64
CA GLY A 428 -22.24 -36.80 -0.47
C GLY A 428 -23.59 -37.46 -0.75
N VAL A 429 -23.92 -37.80 -2.00
CA VAL A 429 -25.13 -38.58 -2.30
C VAL A 429 -24.85 -40.07 -2.05
N GLU A 430 -25.04 -40.51 -0.81
CA GLU A 430 -25.03 -41.93 -0.47
C GLU A 430 -26.15 -42.67 -1.23
N LYS A 431 -25.75 -43.72 -1.96
CA LYS A 431 -26.65 -44.67 -2.58
C LYS A 431 -27.42 -45.42 -1.49
N VAL A 432 -28.71 -45.13 -1.34
CA VAL A 432 -29.64 -45.96 -0.56
C VAL A 432 -29.83 -47.29 -1.32
N ASN A 433 -29.13 -48.33 -0.89
CA ASN A 433 -29.35 -49.70 -1.36
C ASN A 433 -30.65 -50.24 -0.76
N VAL A 434 -31.72 -50.28 -1.56
CA VAL A 434 -32.97 -50.97 -1.23
C VAL A 434 -32.78 -52.47 -1.43
N GLY A 435 -32.46 -53.18 -0.36
CA GLY A 435 -32.49 -54.65 -0.31
C GLY A 435 -33.90 -55.14 -0.03
N MET A 436 -34.59 -55.66 -1.04
CA MET A 436 -35.84 -56.40 -0.87
C MET A 436 -35.57 -57.79 -0.29
N SER A 437 -36.07 -58.06 0.91
CA SER A 437 -36.24 -59.42 1.44
C SER A 437 -37.55 -59.55 2.20
N LYS A 438 -38.49 -60.24 1.53
CA LYS A 438 -39.57 -61.10 2.04
C LYS A 438 -40.15 -60.81 3.44
N LEU A 439 -41.38 -60.30 3.45
CA LEU A 439 -42.36 -60.57 4.50
C LEU A 439 -43.68 -61.01 3.82
N GLN A 440 -43.95 -62.32 3.88
CA GLN A 440 -45.30 -62.85 3.78
C GLN A 440 -46.05 -62.48 5.06
N ILE A 441 -47.32 -62.06 4.98
CA ILE A 441 -48.41 -62.42 5.90
C ILE A 441 -49.77 -62.10 5.22
N SER A 442 -50.73 -62.93 5.62
CA SER A 442 -52.03 -63.34 5.08
C SER A 442 -53.08 -62.29 4.71
N VAL A 443 -53.84 -62.64 3.67
CA VAL A 443 -55.16 -62.12 3.28
C VAL A 443 -56.20 -62.43 4.36
N GLY A 444 -57.00 -61.43 4.72
CA GLY A 444 -58.19 -61.58 5.56
C GLY A 444 -59.41 -60.90 4.93
N LYS A 445 -60.24 -61.74 4.29
CA LYS A 445 -61.62 -61.57 3.77
C LYS A 445 -61.87 -60.59 2.62
#